data_AF-A0A8S0X7K3-F1
#
_entry.id   AF-A0A8S0X7K3-F1
#
_cell.length_a   1.000
_cell.length_b   1.000
_cell.length_c   1.000
_cell.angle_alpha   90.00
_cell.angle_beta   90.00
_cell.angle_gamma   90.00
#
_symmetry.space_group_name_H-M   'P 1'
#
loop_
_entity.id
_entity.type
_entity.pdbx_description
1 polymer ?
#
loop_
_entity_poly.entity_id
_entity_poly.type
_entity_poly.pdbx_seq_one_letter_code
_entity_poly.pdbx_strand_id
1 'polypeptide(L)'
;MTTDISVDGGTPMTLNLQYQGNTTNNIPDIRKAIGESRLVGVLTNLGDGQHTAKVSMSPGGSAIIVDMLIYTSSTGVSADDPACKKKLKATFIGIGVILFLLEIIVAFLQLSSASGMEIGIGAQSPLISYFGNWNLAYWGPDVNVSSVQMVSWDPQAYATFSFNGTALRIKAPLWPYLVTTAVAIDGGTPQVLVLHPRPNNQNKTVTPTGDFQAFPSLQPGPHTVNVTMNPGDGQVVVDTFVCVSSPSLPSRSAFIGLSQVYNKRQRLINRFSAVAA
;
A
#
# COMPACT_ATOMS: atom_id res chain seq x y z
N MET A 1 2.96 -20.00 -21.51
CA MET A 1 3.30 -21.18 -20.66
C MET A 1 2.04 -22.00 -20.50
N THR A 2 2.13 -23.32 -20.43
CA THR A 2 0.97 -24.18 -20.15
C THR A 2 1.07 -24.75 -18.75
N THR A 3 -0.06 -24.82 -18.05
CA THR A 3 -0.16 -25.42 -16.73
C THR A 3 -1.39 -26.29 -16.70
N ASP A 4 -1.28 -27.49 -16.16
CA ASP A 4 -2.39 -28.44 -16.08
C ASP A 4 -2.96 -28.43 -14.66
N ILE A 5 -4.28 -28.36 -14.55
CA ILE A 5 -4.99 -28.46 -13.27
C ILE A 5 -5.94 -29.64 -13.30
N SER A 6 -5.86 -30.53 -12.31
CA SER A 6 -6.86 -31.57 -12.09
C SER A 6 -7.42 -31.50 -10.66
N VAL A 7 -8.64 -32.01 -10.48
CA VAL A 7 -9.26 -32.19 -9.17
C VAL A 7 -9.58 -33.67 -9.00
N ASP A 8 -9.25 -34.22 -7.83
CA ASP A 8 -9.49 -35.62 -7.43
C ASP A 8 -8.96 -36.67 -8.41
N GLY A 9 -7.86 -36.36 -9.09
CA GLY A 9 -7.26 -37.25 -10.10
C GLY A 9 -8.05 -37.34 -11.40
N GLY A 10 -9.05 -36.47 -11.62
CA GLY A 10 -9.75 -36.34 -12.88
C GLY A 10 -8.85 -35.87 -14.04
N THR A 11 -9.40 -35.88 -15.25
CA THR A 11 -8.67 -35.44 -16.47
C THR A 11 -8.14 -34.02 -16.29
N PRO A 12 -6.83 -33.78 -16.44
CA PRO A 12 -6.27 -32.44 -16.30
C PRO A 12 -6.81 -31.46 -17.34
N MET A 13 -7.17 -30.26 -16.89
CA MET A 13 -7.48 -29.10 -17.73
C MET A 13 -6.19 -28.34 -18.01
N THR A 14 -5.77 -28.29 -19.28
CA THR A 14 -4.63 -27.48 -19.70
C THR A 14 -5.02 -26.01 -19.82
N LEU A 15 -4.40 -25.17 -19.00
CA LEU A 15 -4.53 -23.73 -19.05
C LEU A 15 -3.40 -23.14 -19.89
N ASN A 16 -3.76 -22.44 -20.96
CA ASN A 16 -2.80 -21.71 -21.77
C ASN A 16 -2.65 -20.28 -21.22
N LEU A 17 -1.61 -20.08 -20.42
CA LEU A 17 -1.21 -18.78 -19.88
C LEU A 17 -0.28 -18.10 -20.88
N GLN A 18 -0.86 -17.63 -21.98
CA GLN A 18 -0.17 -16.73 -22.91
C GLN A 18 -0.36 -15.29 -22.43
N TYR A 19 0.76 -14.62 -22.17
CA TYR A 19 0.78 -13.18 -21.99
C TYR A 19 0.37 -12.53 -23.33
N GLN A 20 -0.84 -11.98 -23.40
CA GLN A 20 -1.29 -11.18 -24.55
C GLN A 20 -0.80 -9.72 -24.43
N GLY A 21 0.50 -9.54 -24.22
CA GLY A 21 1.10 -8.21 -24.37
C GLY A 21 1.17 -7.86 -25.85
N ASN A 22 0.71 -6.67 -26.21
CA ASN A 22 0.90 -6.13 -27.55
C ASN A 22 2.41 -5.90 -27.80
N THR A 23 3.07 -6.79 -28.53
CA THR A 23 4.51 -6.75 -28.82
C THR A 23 4.83 -5.80 -29.97
N THR A 24 4.35 -4.56 -29.94
CA THR A 24 4.64 -3.60 -31.02
C THR A 24 6.03 -2.98 -30.92
N ASN A 25 6.85 -3.26 -29.90
CA ASN A 25 8.27 -2.90 -29.86
C ASN A 25 9.11 -3.96 -29.11
N ASN A 26 10.20 -4.38 -29.75
CA ASN A 26 10.95 -5.63 -29.52
C ASN A 26 11.77 -5.76 -28.21
N ILE A 27 11.37 -5.15 -27.09
CA ILE A 27 11.91 -5.49 -25.76
C ILE A 27 10.77 -5.37 -24.75
N PRO A 28 10.24 -6.48 -24.20
CA PRO A 28 9.24 -6.39 -23.14
C PRO A 28 9.89 -5.82 -21.88
N ASP A 29 9.58 -4.55 -21.59
CA ASP A 29 9.85 -3.95 -20.28
C ASP A 29 9.05 -4.69 -19.21
N ILE A 30 9.73 -5.60 -18.53
CA ILE A 30 9.20 -6.49 -17.50
C ILE A 30 8.57 -5.69 -16.34
N ARG A 31 8.89 -4.39 -16.20
CA ARG A 31 8.38 -3.52 -15.13
C ARG A 31 7.01 -2.91 -15.43
N LYS A 32 6.47 -3.08 -16.65
CA LYS A 32 5.17 -2.52 -17.07
C LYS A 32 4.05 -3.55 -17.27
N ALA A 33 4.33 -4.83 -17.06
CA ALA A 33 3.33 -5.89 -17.15
C ALA A 33 2.52 -6.02 -15.84
N ILE A 34 1.69 -5.02 -15.52
CA ILE A 34 0.56 -5.23 -14.61
C ILE A 34 -0.49 -6.01 -15.39
N GLY A 35 -0.34 -7.33 -15.40
CA GLY A 35 -1.31 -8.22 -16.02
C GLY A 35 -2.62 -8.19 -15.24
N GLU A 36 -3.74 -7.99 -15.92
CA GLU A 36 -5.05 -8.18 -15.32
C GLU A 36 -5.22 -9.65 -14.94
N SER A 37 -5.63 -9.93 -13.70
CA SER A 37 -6.02 -11.28 -13.28
C SER A 37 -7.25 -11.70 -14.08
N ARG A 38 -7.15 -12.79 -14.84
CA ARG A 38 -8.25 -13.35 -15.63
C ARG A 38 -8.66 -14.71 -15.09
N LEU A 39 -9.96 -14.98 -15.04
CA LEU A 39 -10.48 -16.32 -14.81
C LEU A 39 -10.20 -17.19 -16.04
N VAL A 40 -9.27 -18.14 -15.92
CA VAL A 40 -8.79 -18.98 -17.05
C VAL A 40 -9.47 -20.35 -17.10
N GLY A 41 -10.09 -20.80 -16.00
CA GLY A 41 -10.83 -22.06 -15.96
C GLY A 41 -11.76 -22.15 -14.75
N VAL A 42 -12.82 -22.96 -14.88
CA VAL A 42 -13.79 -23.24 -13.81
C VAL A 42 -14.14 -24.72 -13.85
N LEU A 43 -14.00 -25.41 -12.72
CA LEU A 43 -14.54 -26.75 -12.52
C LEU A 43 -15.85 -26.62 -11.73
N THR A 44 -16.93 -27.20 -12.26
CA THR A 44 -18.26 -27.17 -11.64
C THR A 44 -18.75 -28.59 -11.39
N ASN A 45 -19.81 -28.74 -10.59
CA ASN A 45 -20.41 -30.05 -10.25
C ASN A 45 -19.44 -31.01 -9.54
N LEU A 46 -18.47 -30.46 -8.81
CA LEU A 46 -17.75 -31.22 -7.80
C LEU A 46 -18.76 -31.51 -6.69
N GLY A 47 -19.08 -32.80 -6.47
CA GLY A 47 -20.06 -33.19 -5.43
C GLY A 47 -19.60 -32.76 -4.04
N ASP A 48 -20.49 -32.68 -3.05
CA ASP A 48 -20.10 -32.25 -1.71
C ASP A 48 -19.04 -33.17 -1.08
N GLY A 49 -17.96 -32.57 -0.57
CA GLY A 49 -16.89 -33.32 0.10
C GLY A 49 -15.55 -32.60 0.12
N GLN A 50 -14.53 -33.32 0.56
CA GLN A 50 -13.15 -32.87 0.45
C GLN A 50 -12.64 -33.14 -0.96
N HIS A 51 -12.12 -32.11 -1.61
CA HIS A 51 -11.48 -32.21 -2.93
C HIS A 51 -9.99 -31.91 -2.83
N THR A 52 -9.20 -32.53 -3.71
CA THR A 52 -7.78 -32.26 -3.87
C THR A 52 -7.52 -31.67 -5.25
N ALA A 53 -7.14 -30.40 -5.32
CA ALA A 53 -6.65 -29.77 -6.54
C ALA A 53 -5.15 -30.03 -6.72
N LYS A 54 -4.76 -30.56 -7.87
CA LYS A 54 -3.37 -30.78 -8.27
C LYS A 54 -3.03 -29.85 -9.44
N VAL A 55 -2.02 -29.01 -9.24
CA VAL A 55 -1.42 -28.20 -10.30
C VAL A 55 -0.13 -28.88 -10.74
N SER A 56 0.00 -29.16 -12.03
CA SER A 56 1.18 -29.78 -12.60
C SER A 56 1.70 -29.02 -13.81
N MET A 57 3.01 -29.07 -13.99
CA MET A 57 3.68 -28.55 -15.16
C MET A 57 3.51 -29.53 -16.32
N SER A 58 3.12 -29.04 -17.49
CA SER A 58 3.10 -29.87 -18.70
C SER A 58 4.52 -30.34 -19.05
N PRO A 59 4.69 -31.50 -19.72
CA PRO A 59 6.00 -31.96 -20.18
C PRO A 59 6.74 -30.88 -20.97
N GLY A 60 7.96 -30.52 -20.53
CA GLY A 60 8.78 -29.47 -21.13
C GLY A 60 8.60 -28.05 -20.59
N GLY A 61 7.73 -27.83 -19.60
CA GLY A 61 7.68 -26.55 -18.86
C GLY A 61 8.90 -26.32 -17.97
N SER A 62 9.19 -25.07 -17.63
CA SER A 62 10.32 -24.67 -16.76
C SER A 62 9.91 -24.13 -15.39
N ALA A 63 8.65 -23.73 -15.21
CA ALA A 63 8.11 -23.24 -13.94
C ALA A 63 6.58 -23.38 -13.88
N ILE A 64 6.04 -23.42 -12.65
CA ILE A 64 4.62 -23.24 -12.35
C ILE A 64 4.48 -21.97 -11.51
N ILE A 65 3.54 -21.09 -11.88
CA ILE A 65 3.18 -19.91 -11.10
C ILE A 65 1.70 -20.03 -10.76
N VAL A 66 1.37 -20.04 -9.46
CA VAL A 66 0.00 -20.01 -8.95
C VAL A 66 -0.17 -18.70 -8.19
N ASP A 67 -1.07 -17.84 -8.65
CA ASP A 67 -1.40 -16.59 -7.97
C ASP A 67 -2.53 -16.81 -6.96
N MET A 68 -3.73 -17.15 -7.47
CA MET A 68 -4.92 -17.33 -6.63
C MET A 68 -5.75 -18.56 -7.04
N LEU A 69 -6.21 -19.31 -6.04
CA LEU A 69 -7.23 -20.37 -6.16
C LEU A 69 -8.46 -19.93 -5.36
N ILE A 70 -9.63 -19.90 -6.01
CA ILE A 70 -10.91 -19.56 -5.38
C ILE A 70 -11.78 -20.81 -5.38
N TYR A 71 -12.40 -21.13 -4.24
CA TYR A 71 -13.33 -22.26 -4.11
C TYR A 71 -14.61 -21.84 -3.38
N THR A 72 -15.70 -22.57 -3.62
CA THR A 72 -16.98 -22.45 -2.90
C THR A 72 -17.14 -23.62 -1.95
N SER A 73 -17.50 -23.38 -0.69
CA SER A 73 -17.78 -24.43 0.29
C SER A 73 -19.28 -24.62 0.49
N SER A 74 -19.73 -25.88 0.55
CA SER A 74 -21.12 -26.25 0.78
C SER A 74 -21.50 -26.37 2.26
N THR A 75 -20.64 -25.96 3.20
CA THR A 75 -21.05 -25.78 4.60
C THR A 75 -21.93 -24.53 4.78
N GLY A 76 -23.00 -24.44 3.98
CA GLY A 76 -24.22 -23.76 4.37
C GLY A 76 -24.86 -24.63 5.44
N VAL A 77 -24.81 -24.17 6.68
CA VAL A 77 -25.49 -24.80 7.82
C VAL A 77 -26.97 -25.01 7.42
N SER A 78 -27.41 -26.25 7.24
CA SER A 78 -28.82 -26.54 6.99
C SER A 78 -29.63 -26.16 8.23
N ALA A 79 -30.56 -25.22 8.09
CA ALA A 79 -31.33 -24.63 9.20
C ALA A 79 -32.36 -25.59 9.84
N ASP A 80 -32.44 -26.85 9.39
CA ASP A 80 -33.60 -27.70 9.62
C ASP A 80 -33.40 -28.94 10.50
N ASP A 81 -32.23 -29.18 11.12
CA ASP A 81 -32.08 -30.25 12.13
C ASP A 81 -32.79 -29.89 13.46
N PRO A 82 -33.83 -30.63 13.90
CA PRO A 82 -34.59 -30.31 15.11
C PRO A 82 -33.93 -30.76 16.43
N ALA A 83 -32.99 -31.72 16.42
CA ALA A 83 -32.27 -32.14 17.63
C ALA A 83 -31.20 -31.11 18.05
N CYS A 84 -30.73 -30.33 17.09
CA CYS A 84 -29.78 -29.24 17.25
C CYS A 84 -30.45 -27.90 17.65
N LYS A 85 -31.72 -27.85 18.10
CA LYS A 85 -32.43 -26.56 18.37
C LYS A 85 -32.50 -26.14 19.84
N LYS A 86 -32.12 -27.00 20.81
CA LYS A 86 -32.28 -26.69 22.25
C LYS A 86 -30.98 -26.48 23.05
N LYS A 87 -29.89 -27.20 22.77
CA LYS A 87 -28.56 -26.90 23.36
C LYS A 87 -27.73 -25.90 22.55
N LEU A 88 -28.14 -25.67 21.30
CA LEU A 88 -27.44 -24.81 20.36
C LEU A 88 -27.76 -23.32 20.55
N LYS A 89 -28.95 -22.97 21.02
CA LYS A 89 -29.38 -21.56 21.13
C LYS A 89 -28.56 -20.75 22.13
N ALA A 90 -28.15 -21.31 23.27
CA ALA A 90 -27.34 -20.58 24.24
C ALA A 90 -25.87 -20.47 23.82
N THR A 91 -25.29 -21.53 23.25
CA THR A 91 -23.90 -21.55 22.78
C THR A 91 -23.70 -20.76 21.47
N PHE A 92 -24.68 -20.75 20.57
CA PHE A 92 -24.62 -19.97 19.32
C PHE A 92 -24.85 -18.47 19.54
N ILE A 93 -25.57 -18.06 20.58
CA ILE A 93 -25.62 -16.64 20.95
C ILE A 93 -24.23 -16.19 21.43
N GLY A 94 -23.54 -16.98 22.25
CA GLY A 94 -22.17 -16.66 22.70
C GLY A 94 -21.16 -16.61 21.57
N ILE A 95 -21.07 -17.67 20.76
CA ILE A 95 -20.13 -17.76 19.63
C ILE A 95 -20.50 -16.75 18.54
N GLY A 96 -21.79 -16.55 18.25
CA GLY A 96 -22.26 -15.57 17.28
C GLY A 96 -21.95 -14.13 17.68
N VAL A 97 -22.10 -13.78 18.97
CA VAL A 97 -21.70 -12.45 19.48
C VAL A 97 -20.19 -12.26 19.41
N ILE A 98 -19.39 -13.29 19.74
CA ILE A 98 -17.92 -13.21 19.65
C ILE A 98 -17.47 -13.07 18.19
N LEU A 99 -18.03 -13.86 17.26
CA LEU A 99 -17.70 -13.75 15.83
C LEU A 99 -18.16 -12.40 15.25
N PHE A 100 -19.33 -11.90 15.63
CA PHE A 100 -19.80 -10.59 15.22
C PHE A 100 -18.92 -9.46 15.78
N LEU A 101 -18.49 -9.55 17.04
CA LEU A 101 -17.53 -8.59 17.62
C LEU A 101 -16.16 -8.69 16.96
N LEU A 102 -15.70 -9.90 16.60
CA LEU A 102 -14.45 -10.10 15.88
C LEU A 102 -14.53 -9.52 14.47
N GLU A 103 -15.64 -9.71 13.75
CA GLU A 103 -15.90 -9.06 12.46
C GLU A 103 -15.94 -7.53 12.58
N ILE A 104 -16.53 -6.99 13.65
CA ILE A 104 -16.49 -5.55 13.93
C ILE A 104 -15.05 -5.09 14.20
N ILE A 105 -14.28 -5.82 14.99
CA ILE A 105 -12.87 -5.49 15.28
C ILE A 105 -12.03 -5.56 14.00
N VAL A 106 -12.20 -6.59 13.17
CA VAL A 106 -11.51 -6.73 11.89
C VAL A 106 -11.93 -5.61 10.92
N ALA A 107 -13.21 -5.26 10.85
CA ALA A 107 -13.68 -4.13 10.06
C ALA A 107 -13.13 -2.78 10.57
N PHE A 108 -13.03 -2.59 11.90
CA PHE A 108 -12.38 -1.41 12.50
C PHE A 108 -10.87 -1.36 12.19
N LEU A 109 -10.19 -2.50 12.23
CA LEU A 109 -8.77 -2.60 11.87
C LEU A 109 -8.57 -2.30 10.38
N GLN A 110 -9.44 -2.79 9.50
CA GLN A 110 -9.37 -2.52 8.06
C GLN A 110 -9.76 -1.08 7.67
N LEU A 111 -10.66 -0.43 8.42
CA LEU A 111 -10.99 0.99 8.23
C LEU A 111 -9.83 1.93 8.61
N SER A 112 -8.84 1.44 9.36
CA SER A 112 -7.66 2.23 9.76
C SER A 112 -6.67 2.43 8.61
N SER A 113 -6.74 1.58 7.57
CA SER A 113 -5.88 1.62 6.39
C SER A 113 -6.48 2.45 5.27
N ALA A 114 -6.93 3.67 5.57
CA ALA A 114 -7.11 4.68 4.54
C ALA A 114 -5.71 5.01 3.99
N SER A 115 -5.35 4.46 2.83
CA SER A 115 -4.13 4.83 2.13
C SER A 115 -4.23 6.33 1.80
N GLY A 116 -3.51 7.16 2.55
CA GLY A 116 -3.44 8.59 2.26
C GLY A 116 -2.91 8.84 0.86
N MET A 117 -3.35 9.92 0.23
CA MET A 117 -2.85 10.29 -1.09
C MET A 117 -1.38 10.71 -0.98
N GLU A 118 -0.52 10.14 -1.81
CA GLU A 118 0.89 10.54 -1.88
C GLU A 118 1.03 11.84 -2.67
N ILE A 119 1.67 12.83 -2.07
CA ILE A 119 1.93 14.15 -2.67
C ILE A 119 3.45 14.35 -2.77
N GLY A 120 3.94 14.51 -4.00
CA GLY A 120 5.32 14.84 -4.28
C GLY A 120 5.59 16.34 -4.18
N ILE A 121 6.61 16.74 -3.43
CA ILE A 121 7.10 18.12 -3.31
C ILE A 121 8.56 18.12 -3.77
N GLY A 122 8.81 18.56 -5.00
CA GLY A 122 10.16 18.64 -5.56
C GLY A 122 10.98 19.79 -4.96
N ALA A 123 12.31 19.75 -5.12
CA ALA A 123 13.23 20.72 -4.52
C ALA A 123 12.97 22.17 -4.95
N GLN A 124 12.44 22.41 -6.15
CA GLN A 124 12.09 23.76 -6.62
C GLN A 124 10.63 24.15 -6.30
N SER A 125 9.93 23.37 -5.50
CA SER A 125 8.55 23.68 -5.14
C SER A 125 8.48 25.03 -4.41
N PRO A 126 7.55 25.93 -4.77
CA PRO A 126 7.35 27.18 -4.05
C PRO A 126 6.85 26.97 -2.61
N LEU A 127 6.49 25.74 -2.24
CA LEU A 127 6.15 25.39 -0.86
C LEU A 127 7.38 25.30 0.06
N ILE A 128 8.59 25.18 -0.50
CA ILE A 128 9.83 25.09 0.26
C ILE A 128 10.46 26.47 0.36
N SER A 129 10.65 26.94 1.59
CA SER A 129 11.40 28.15 1.90
C SER A 129 12.85 27.79 2.21
N TYR A 130 13.79 28.47 1.58
CA TYR A 130 15.22 28.26 1.73
C TYR A 130 15.87 29.44 2.45
N PHE A 131 16.73 29.16 3.43
CA PHE A 131 17.57 30.13 4.10
C PHE A 131 19.04 29.77 3.93
N GLY A 132 19.90 30.78 3.77
CA GLY A 132 21.33 30.61 3.47
C GLY A 132 21.62 30.52 1.97
N ASN A 133 22.85 30.13 1.63
CA ASN A 133 23.30 30.06 0.23
C ASN A 133 22.95 28.72 -0.42
N TRP A 134 21.89 28.67 -1.21
CA TRP A 134 21.48 27.47 -1.94
C TRP A 134 21.75 27.60 -3.44
N ASN A 135 22.27 26.52 -4.02
CA ASN A 135 22.56 26.43 -5.44
C ASN A 135 21.75 25.31 -6.08
N LEU A 136 21.34 25.55 -7.32
CA LEU A 136 20.70 24.54 -8.14
C LEU A 136 21.76 23.54 -8.61
N ALA A 137 21.56 22.25 -8.33
CA ALA A 137 22.38 21.18 -8.86
C ALA A 137 21.58 20.39 -9.90
N TYR A 138 22.15 20.25 -11.10
CA TYR A 138 21.59 19.49 -12.22
C TYR A 138 22.60 18.42 -12.65
N TRP A 139 22.18 17.16 -12.61
CA TRP A 139 23.03 16.00 -12.92
C TRP A 139 22.60 15.23 -14.17
N GLY A 140 21.69 15.80 -14.98
CA GLY A 140 21.15 15.18 -16.18
C GLY A 140 19.83 14.44 -15.96
N PRO A 141 19.14 14.03 -17.04
CA PRO A 141 17.82 13.41 -16.97
C PRO A 141 17.83 11.97 -16.44
N ASP A 142 18.98 11.29 -16.44
CA ASP A 142 19.05 9.84 -16.21
C ASP A 142 19.21 9.43 -14.74
N VAL A 143 19.33 10.39 -13.81
CA VAL A 143 19.76 10.12 -12.43
C VAL A 143 18.74 10.43 -11.34
N ASN A 144 17.66 11.18 -11.62
CA ASN A 144 16.75 11.66 -10.58
C ASN A 144 15.26 11.54 -10.96
N VAL A 145 14.40 11.31 -9.96
CA VAL A 145 12.91 11.35 -10.13
C VAL A 145 12.42 12.78 -10.35
N SER A 146 13.13 13.77 -9.80
CA SER A 146 13.02 15.18 -10.18
C SER A 146 14.36 15.61 -10.75
N SER A 147 14.38 16.16 -11.96
CA SER A 147 15.64 16.49 -12.67
C SER A 147 16.54 17.52 -11.97
N VAL A 148 16.16 18.03 -10.79
CA VAL A 148 16.79 19.19 -10.16
C VAL A 148 16.83 19.06 -8.63
N GLN A 149 17.97 19.39 -8.04
CA GLN A 149 18.19 19.41 -6.58
C GLN A 149 18.62 20.79 -6.11
N MET A 150 18.40 21.06 -4.82
CA MET A 150 18.98 22.21 -4.14
C MET A 150 20.10 21.72 -3.22
N VAL A 151 21.28 22.32 -3.34
CA VAL A 151 22.47 21.97 -2.54
C VAL A 151 23.00 23.22 -1.85
N SER A 152 23.43 23.08 -0.60
CA SER A 152 24.13 24.13 0.12
C SER A 152 25.41 23.61 0.78
N TRP A 153 26.44 24.46 0.78
CA TRP A 153 27.69 24.30 1.54
C TRP A 153 27.75 25.27 2.72
N ASP A 154 26.71 26.07 2.94
CA ASP A 154 26.62 26.98 4.07
C ASP A 154 26.18 26.18 5.31
N PRO A 155 27.01 26.11 6.37
CA PRO A 155 26.69 25.32 7.56
C PRO A 155 25.50 25.87 8.36
N GLN A 156 25.00 27.06 8.03
CA GLN A 156 23.79 27.66 8.61
C GLN A 156 22.57 27.57 7.67
N ALA A 157 22.71 26.97 6.49
CA ALA A 157 21.61 26.82 5.56
C ALA A 157 20.58 25.80 6.07
N TYR A 158 19.30 26.14 5.86
CA TYR A 158 18.19 25.24 6.12
C TYR A 158 17.07 25.44 5.10
N ALA A 159 16.23 24.42 4.95
CA ALA A 159 15.03 24.46 4.14
C ALA A 159 13.83 24.03 4.98
N THR A 160 12.71 24.74 4.85
CA THR A 160 11.50 24.46 5.62
C THR A 160 10.27 24.44 4.74
N PHE A 161 9.33 23.55 5.04
CA PHE A 161 7.99 23.56 4.47
C PHE A 161 7.00 22.93 5.45
N SER A 162 5.72 23.17 5.22
CA SER A 162 4.65 22.55 6.01
C SER A 162 3.76 21.69 5.13
N PHE A 163 3.25 20.58 5.68
CA PHE A 163 2.30 19.70 5.02
C PHE A 163 1.25 19.22 6.02
N ASN A 164 0.11 18.74 5.54
CA ASN A 164 -0.90 18.09 6.39
C ASN A 164 -0.93 16.59 6.05
N GLY A 165 -0.49 15.74 6.96
CA GLY A 165 -0.18 14.35 6.62
C GLY A 165 0.00 13.40 7.79
N THR A 166 0.32 12.16 7.45
CA THR A 166 0.60 11.07 8.40
C THR A 166 1.96 10.41 8.16
N ALA A 167 2.66 10.74 7.08
CA ALA A 167 4.02 10.25 6.84
C ALA A 167 4.81 11.19 5.91
N LEU A 168 6.14 11.15 6.05
CA LEU A 168 7.10 11.83 5.19
C LEU A 168 8.18 10.85 4.72
N ARG A 169 8.39 10.79 3.40
CA ARG A 169 9.49 10.06 2.75
C ARG A 169 10.31 11.04 1.92
N ILE A 170 11.57 10.67 1.66
CA ILE A 170 12.49 11.44 0.83
C ILE A 170 12.98 10.54 -0.30
N LYS A 171 12.88 11.05 -1.53
CA LYS A 171 13.38 10.47 -2.75
C LYS A 171 14.57 11.30 -3.20
N ALA A 172 15.77 10.73 -3.09
CA ALA A 172 17.01 11.37 -3.49
C ALA A 172 17.95 10.33 -4.12
N PRO A 173 18.83 10.72 -5.06
CA PRO A 173 19.86 9.81 -5.54
C PRO A 173 20.90 9.53 -4.46
N LEU A 174 21.63 8.43 -4.67
CA LEU A 174 22.81 8.11 -3.91
C LEU A 174 24.03 8.78 -4.57
N TRP A 175 24.74 9.59 -3.79
CA TRP A 175 25.91 10.36 -4.23
C TRP A 175 27.19 9.52 -4.18
N PRO A 176 28.13 9.69 -5.12
CA PRO A 176 29.39 8.93 -5.16
C PRO A 176 30.37 9.26 -4.01
N TYR A 177 30.02 10.21 -3.15
CA TYR A 177 30.75 10.61 -1.95
C TYR A 177 29.77 10.81 -0.80
N LEU A 178 30.30 10.93 0.43
CA LEU A 178 29.46 11.07 1.62
C LEU A 178 28.65 12.37 1.55
N VAL A 179 27.34 12.21 1.49
CA VAL A 179 26.37 13.29 1.59
C VAL A 179 25.38 12.88 2.64
N THR A 180 25.09 13.79 3.56
CA THR A 180 24.08 13.59 4.59
C THR A 180 23.09 14.75 4.57
N THR A 181 21.89 14.46 5.02
CA THR A 181 20.85 15.48 5.22
C THR A 181 20.16 15.18 6.55
N ALA A 182 20.12 16.16 7.46
CA ALA A 182 19.40 16.03 8.72
C ALA A 182 17.98 16.58 8.57
N VAL A 183 16.97 15.77 8.91
CA VAL A 183 15.56 16.10 8.74
C VAL A 183 14.84 16.01 10.08
N ALA A 184 14.26 17.12 10.53
CA ALA A 184 13.43 17.17 11.73
C ALA A 184 11.97 17.48 11.35
N ILE A 185 11.03 16.95 12.13
CA ILE A 185 9.61 17.28 12.04
C ILE A 185 9.18 17.92 13.37
N ASP A 186 8.43 19.02 13.29
CA ASP A 186 7.82 19.72 14.41
C ASP A 186 8.80 20.11 15.53
N GLY A 187 10.04 20.46 15.15
CA GLY A 187 11.11 20.78 16.10
C GLY A 187 11.66 19.58 16.88
N GLY A 188 11.29 18.36 16.49
CA GLY A 188 11.80 17.13 17.08
C GLY A 188 13.27 16.85 16.77
N THR A 189 13.76 15.71 17.26
CA THR A 189 15.15 15.29 17.01
C THR A 189 15.37 15.03 15.51
N PRO A 190 16.39 15.65 14.88
CA PRO A 190 16.69 15.40 13.48
C PRO A 190 17.08 13.94 13.23
N GLN A 191 16.53 13.35 12.17
CA GLN A 191 17.01 12.09 11.62
C GLN A 191 18.03 12.38 10.53
N VAL A 192 19.22 11.79 10.65
CA VAL A 192 20.29 11.93 9.66
C VAL A 192 20.13 10.87 8.58
N LEU A 193 19.92 11.32 7.35
CA LEU A 193 19.86 10.48 6.16
C LEU A 193 21.23 10.46 5.50
N VAL A 194 21.78 9.27 5.28
CA VAL A 194 23.03 9.08 4.55
C VAL A 194 22.70 8.79 3.09
N LEU A 195 23.02 9.74 2.22
CA LEU A 195 22.74 9.71 0.77
C LEU A 195 23.96 9.22 -0.03
N HIS A 196 24.65 8.20 0.47
CA HIS A 196 25.85 7.61 -0.15
C HIS A 196 25.64 6.11 -0.34
N PRO A 197 25.99 5.50 -1.49
CA PRO A 197 25.92 4.06 -1.66
C PRO A 197 26.86 3.38 -0.65
N ARG A 198 26.51 2.16 -0.24
CA ARG A 198 27.38 1.35 0.60
C ARG A 198 28.75 1.16 -0.07
N PRO A 199 29.84 0.97 0.71
CA PRO A 199 31.22 1.10 0.26
C PRO A 199 31.70 0.15 -0.86
N ASN A 200 30.88 -0.79 -1.34
CA ASN A 200 31.24 -1.74 -2.38
C ASN A 200 31.07 -1.21 -3.82
N ASN A 201 30.46 -0.03 -4.01
CA ASN A 201 30.20 0.53 -5.34
C ASN A 201 30.98 1.84 -5.56
N GLN A 202 32.32 1.77 -5.63
CA GLN A 202 33.19 2.93 -5.91
C GLN A 202 33.11 3.44 -7.36
N ASN A 203 32.23 2.88 -8.19
CA ASN A 203 32.00 3.46 -9.51
C ASN A 203 31.32 4.82 -9.32
N LYS A 204 31.93 5.87 -9.90
CA LYS A 204 31.52 7.30 -9.90
C LYS A 204 30.10 7.59 -10.40
N THR A 205 29.28 6.57 -10.62
CA THR A 205 27.95 6.71 -11.17
C THR A 205 26.96 6.94 -10.04
N VAL A 206 26.22 8.04 -10.15
CA VAL A 206 25.03 8.30 -9.32
C VAL A 206 24.08 7.11 -9.49
N THR A 207 23.82 6.39 -8.41
CA THR A 207 22.93 5.22 -8.43
C THR A 207 21.49 5.73 -8.37
N PRO A 208 20.53 5.10 -9.08
CA PRO A 208 19.14 5.55 -9.11
C PRO A 208 18.54 5.75 -7.71
N THR A 209 17.68 6.75 -7.65
CA THR A 209 16.95 7.26 -6.46
C THR A 209 16.61 6.18 -5.43
N GLY A 210 17.07 6.40 -4.19
CA GLY A 210 16.63 5.64 -3.02
C GLY A 210 15.35 6.22 -2.42
N ASP A 211 14.45 5.35 -1.96
CA ASP A 211 13.32 5.72 -1.11
C ASP A 211 13.76 5.67 0.35
N PHE A 212 13.99 6.83 0.95
CA PHE A 212 14.35 6.97 2.36
C PHE A 212 13.11 7.30 3.16
N GLN A 213 12.69 6.36 4.00
CA GLN A 213 11.60 6.59 4.94
C GLN A 213 12.16 7.28 6.19
N ALA A 214 11.85 8.58 6.33
CA ALA A 214 12.23 9.34 7.52
C ALA A 214 11.17 9.19 8.62
N PHE A 215 9.90 9.44 8.31
CA PHE A 215 8.84 9.44 9.34
C PHE A 215 7.65 8.59 8.88
N PRO A 216 7.59 7.29 9.26
CA PRO A 216 6.58 6.35 8.77
C PRO A 216 5.20 6.53 9.40
N SER A 217 5.11 7.20 10.56
CA SER A 217 3.87 7.32 11.32
C SER A 217 3.87 8.61 12.14
N LEU A 218 3.18 9.62 11.61
CA LEU A 218 2.91 10.89 12.25
C LEU A 218 1.43 10.96 12.63
N GLN A 219 1.12 11.73 13.68
CA GLN A 219 -0.28 12.00 14.03
C GLN A 219 -0.93 12.80 12.91
N PRO A 220 -2.16 12.47 12.46
CA PRO A 220 -2.82 13.22 11.41
C PRO A 220 -2.92 14.71 11.74
N GLY A 221 -2.32 15.56 10.91
CA GLY A 221 -2.38 17.01 11.14
C GLY A 221 -1.33 17.81 10.38
N PRO A 222 -1.25 19.12 10.66
CA PRO A 222 -0.19 19.96 10.13
C PRO A 222 1.15 19.61 10.77
N HIS A 223 2.17 19.49 9.92
CA HIS A 223 3.55 19.27 10.30
C HIS A 223 4.46 20.29 9.64
N THR A 224 5.55 20.66 10.30
CA THR A 224 6.62 21.46 9.74
C THR A 224 7.89 20.63 9.63
N VAL A 225 8.41 20.54 8.42
CA VAL A 225 9.68 19.87 8.11
C VAL A 225 10.78 20.89 8.12
N ASN A 226 11.87 20.60 8.83
CA ASN A 226 13.11 21.37 8.80
C ASN A 226 14.26 20.49 8.32
N VAL A 227 14.93 20.93 7.27
CA VAL A 227 16.06 20.24 6.65
C VAL A 227 17.31 21.06 6.88
N THR A 228 18.33 20.43 7.45
CA THR A 228 19.57 21.08 7.88
C THR A 228 20.79 20.25 7.51
N MET A 229 21.95 20.92 7.48
CA MET A 229 23.23 20.21 7.42
C MET A 229 23.47 19.49 8.75
N ASN A 230 23.85 18.22 8.68
CA ASN A 230 24.27 17.50 9.88
C ASN A 230 25.62 18.07 10.37
N PRO A 231 25.80 18.32 11.68
CA PRO A 231 27.04 18.92 12.19
C PRO A 231 28.30 18.13 11.79
N GLY A 232 29.27 18.84 11.23
CA GLY A 232 30.54 18.26 10.77
C GLY A 232 30.55 17.78 9.31
N ASP A 233 29.38 17.75 8.66
CA ASP A 233 29.31 17.48 7.23
C ASP A 233 29.60 18.74 6.40
N GLY A 234 29.97 18.55 5.13
CA GLY A 234 30.37 19.64 4.24
C GLY A 234 29.26 20.18 3.34
N GLN A 235 28.10 19.52 3.29
CA GLN A 235 26.99 19.89 2.44
C GLN A 235 25.66 19.31 2.91
N VAL A 236 24.57 19.94 2.48
CA VAL A 236 23.18 19.47 2.65
C VAL A 236 22.46 19.48 1.30
N VAL A 237 21.62 18.47 1.07
CA VAL A 237 20.87 18.31 -0.17
C VAL A 237 19.38 18.20 0.10
N VAL A 238 18.60 18.94 -0.69
CA VAL A 238 17.15 18.83 -0.78
C VAL A 238 16.78 18.33 -2.18
N ASP A 239 16.01 17.24 -2.21
CA ASP A 239 15.44 16.66 -3.43
C ASP A 239 13.91 16.57 -3.27
N THR A 240 13.31 15.42 -3.56
CA THR A 240 11.88 15.22 -3.59
C THR A 240 11.37 14.67 -2.27
N PHE A 241 10.44 15.37 -1.65
CA PHE A 241 9.66 14.84 -0.53
C PHE A 241 8.41 14.16 -1.05
N VAL A 242 8.01 13.06 -0.43
CA VAL A 242 6.71 12.42 -0.64
C VAL A 242 5.97 12.40 0.69
N CYS A 243 4.94 13.23 0.77
CA CYS A 243 4.07 13.32 1.94
C CYS A 243 2.85 12.42 1.73
N VAL A 244 2.41 11.71 2.78
CA VAL A 244 1.13 10.98 2.75
C VAL A 244 0.10 11.88 3.40
N SER A 245 -0.89 12.34 2.63
CA SER A 245 -1.92 13.23 3.14
C SER A 245 -2.76 12.53 4.21
N SER A 246 -3.15 13.29 5.24
CA SER A 246 -4.17 12.82 6.17
C SER A 246 -5.46 12.71 5.36
N PRO A 247 -6.21 11.59 5.43
CA PRO A 247 -7.56 11.58 4.91
C PRO A 247 -8.25 12.73 5.64
N SER A 248 -8.60 13.79 4.90
CA SER A 248 -9.39 14.87 5.47
C SER A 248 -10.59 14.18 6.08
N LEU A 249 -10.75 14.26 7.42
CA LEU A 249 -11.96 13.74 8.05
C LEU A 249 -13.11 14.21 7.19
N PRO A 250 -13.93 13.31 6.62
CA PRO A 250 -15.00 13.74 5.74
C PRO A 250 -15.75 14.80 6.53
N SER A 251 -15.81 16.00 5.96
CA SER A 251 -16.34 17.19 6.63
C SER A 251 -17.60 16.79 7.38
N ARG A 252 -17.75 17.19 8.65
CA ARG A 252 -18.77 16.71 9.61
C ARG A 252 -20.18 16.50 9.02
N SER A 253 -20.51 17.19 7.93
CA SER A 253 -21.61 16.93 7.01
C SER A 253 -21.84 15.45 6.61
N ALA A 254 -20.79 14.63 6.42
CA ALA A 254 -20.93 13.22 6.06
C ALA A 254 -21.37 12.32 7.24
N PHE A 255 -21.03 12.70 8.48
CA PHE A 255 -21.42 11.96 9.68
C PHE A 255 -22.94 12.06 9.96
N ILE A 256 -23.59 13.13 9.46
CA ILE A 256 -25.05 13.28 9.51
C ILE A 256 -25.73 12.23 8.60
N GLY A 257 -25.08 11.78 7.53
CA GLY A 257 -25.59 10.75 6.62
C GLY A 257 -25.75 9.38 7.29
N LEU A 258 -24.81 8.97 8.14
CA LEU A 258 -24.89 7.68 8.85
C LEU A 258 -25.94 7.69 9.97
N SER A 259 -26.11 8.83 10.66
CA SER A 259 -27.23 9.05 11.59
C SER A 259 -28.59 8.94 10.89
N GLN A 260 -28.71 9.49 9.67
CA GLN A 260 -29.93 9.38 8.86
C GLN A 260 -30.23 7.93 8.44
N VAL A 261 -29.21 7.16 8.03
CA VAL A 261 -29.37 5.75 7.64
C VAL A 261 -29.73 4.88 8.86
N TYR A 262 -29.12 5.13 10.02
CA TYR A 262 -29.44 4.45 11.28
C TYR A 262 -30.90 4.70 11.70
N ASN A 263 -31.35 5.96 11.67
CA ASN A 263 -32.72 6.32 12.00
C ASN A 263 -33.76 5.76 11.00
N LYS A 264 -33.41 5.66 9.71
CA LYS A 264 -34.28 5.07 8.69
C LYS A 264 -34.45 3.56 8.88
N ARG A 265 -33.39 2.85 9.32
CA ARG A 265 -33.47 1.42 9.67
C ARG A 265 -34.27 1.17 10.96
N GLN A 266 -34.10 1.99 12.00
CA GLN A 266 -34.89 1.88 13.24
C GLN A 266 -36.39 2.09 12.99
N ARG A 267 -36.75 3.03 12.11
CA ARG A 267 -38.17 3.21 11.70
C ARG A 267 -38.72 2.03 10.90
N LEU A 268 -37.89 1.34 10.11
CA LEU A 268 -38.31 0.14 9.39
C LEU A 268 -38.57 -1.01 10.36
N ILE A 269 -37.67 -1.25 11.31
CA ILE A 269 -37.80 -2.31 12.33
C ILE A 269 -39.06 -2.10 13.17
N ASN A 270 -39.31 -0.88 13.64
CA ASN A 270 -40.52 -0.57 14.41
C ASN A 270 -41.82 -0.75 13.62
N ARG A 271 -41.79 -0.58 12.29
CA ARG A 271 -42.96 -0.85 11.43
C ARG A 271 -43.22 -2.34 11.27
N PHE A 272 -42.19 -3.18 11.21
CA PHE A 272 -42.37 -4.63 11.13
C PHE A 272 -42.84 -5.22 12.47
N SER A 273 -42.40 -4.68 13.60
CA SER A 273 -42.88 -5.11 14.93
C SER A 273 -44.35 -4.76 15.18
N ALA A 274 -44.88 -3.71 14.57
CA ALA A 274 -46.28 -3.30 14.72
C ALA A 274 -47.27 -4.06 13.82
N VAL A 275 -46.79 -4.78 12.81
CA VAL A 275 -47.62 -5.61 11.90
C VAL A 275 -47.69 -7.07 12.37
N ALA A 276 -46.82 -7.46 13.31
CA ALA A 276 -46.74 -8.81 13.85
C ALA A 276 -47.43 -8.97 15.23
N ALA A 277 -48.10 -7.92 15.72
CA ALA A 277 -48.90 -7.91 16.95
C ALA A 277 -50.37 -7.67 16.60
#